data_AF-A0A2P2E1E2-F1
#
_entry.id   AF-A0A2P2E1E2-F1
#
_cell.length_a   1.000
_cell.length_b   1.000
_cell.length_c   1.000
_cell.angle_alpha   90.00
_cell.angle_beta   90.00
_cell.angle_gamma   90.00
#
_symmetry.space_group_name_H-M   'P 1'
#
loop_
_entity.id
_entity.type
_entity.pdbx_description
1 polymer ?
#
loop_
_entity_poly.entity_id
_entity_poly.type
_entity_poly.pdbx_seq_one_letter_code
_entity_poly.pdbx_strand_id
1 'polypeptide(L)'
;MKHILALIVAVLFCSQLPAQENTVSGSSYFQAVEEYKLKNYSKSVELLKSLLEQGKATYESYALLAYNYEKLNDYENAYNFIQEARKRKPEDENLAANLLGILAKFQKWKALIELCEKFIPTYPNNAEMRYFYALALAEKGAGKTALSQIEKAKANHPNDVRFLELEGKIYYSLKSYEKADVSLRWAASINDSSSGIWNNLALVQEALYRQNLKLGKKKDAVSYLEEAKQCIQKALQLKEDDPTILENEKRIKALPSA
;
A
#
# COMPACT_ATOMS: atom_id res chain seq x y z
N MET A 1 7.29 -6.65 7.86
CA MET A 1 8.47 -7.46 8.21
C MET A 1 9.29 -6.87 9.37
N LYS A 2 9.53 -5.55 9.44
CA LYS A 2 10.31 -4.93 10.54
C LYS A 2 9.73 -5.15 11.96
N HIS A 3 8.42 -5.34 12.14
CA HIS A 3 7.81 -5.54 13.47
C HIS A 3 7.67 -7.00 13.92
N ILE A 4 7.86 -7.99 13.05
CA ILE A 4 7.97 -9.40 13.51
C ILE A 4 9.30 -9.60 14.24
N LEU A 5 10.35 -8.87 13.82
CA LEU A 5 11.68 -8.94 14.43
C LEU A 5 11.77 -8.22 15.78
N ALA A 6 11.03 -7.12 15.97
CA ALA A 6 11.10 -6.32 17.20
C ALA A 6 10.52 -7.03 18.44
N LEU A 7 9.72 -8.10 18.26
CA LEU A 7 9.11 -8.86 19.34
C LEU A 7 10.00 -10.01 19.90
N ILE A 8 11.09 -10.36 19.21
CA ILE A 8 11.90 -11.55 19.55
C ILE A 8 12.95 -11.26 20.64
N VAL A 9 13.33 -10.00 20.89
CA VAL A 9 14.51 -9.68 21.72
C VAL A 9 14.22 -9.57 23.23
N ALA A 10 12.95 -9.58 23.67
CA ALA A 10 12.63 -9.23 25.06
C ALA A 10 12.54 -10.40 26.09
N VAL A 11 12.80 -11.67 25.73
CA VAL A 11 12.53 -12.80 26.66
C VAL A 11 13.69 -13.80 26.80
N LEU A 12 14.94 -13.35 26.68
CA LEU A 12 16.10 -14.23 26.93
C LEU A 12 16.61 -14.28 28.39
N PHE A 13 15.93 -13.64 29.34
CA PHE A 13 16.27 -13.77 30.76
C PHE A 13 15.02 -13.85 31.64
N CYS A 14 14.44 -15.05 31.74
CA CYS A 14 13.66 -15.46 32.92
C CYS A 14 13.48 -16.98 32.89
N SER A 15 14.55 -17.72 33.17
CA SER A 15 14.42 -19.10 33.65
C SER A 15 14.18 -19.05 35.15
N GLN A 16 13.19 -19.83 35.60
CA GLN A 16 12.79 -20.14 36.99
C GLN A 16 11.63 -19.31 37.59
N LEU A 17 10.39 -19.64 37.20
CA LEU A 17 9.19 -19.56 38.05
C LEU A 17 8.23 -20.72 37.68
N PRO A 18 7.39 -21.22 38.61
CA PRO A 18 6.59 -22.42 38.39
C PRO A 18 5.49 -22.19 37.36
N ALA A 19 5.21 -23.21 36.56
CA ALA A 19 4.18 -23.22 35.53
C ALA A 19 2.79 -22.97 36.12
N GLN A 20 2.23 -21.78 35.87
CA GLN A 20 0.83 -21.43 36.14
C GLN A 20 0.18 -20.93 34.85
N GLU A 21 -0.70 -21.76 34.27
CA GLU A 21 -1.83 -21.53 33.32
C GLU A 21 -1.73 -20.54 32.13
N ASN A 22 -0.64 -19.79 31.96
CA ASN A 22 -0.46 -18.80 30.89
C ASN A 22 0.26 -19.36 29.65
N THR A 23 0.63 -20.64 29.62
CA THR A 23 1.46 -21.22 28.56
C THR A 23 0.66 -21.63 27.30
N VAL A 24 -0.59 -22.06 27.46
CA VAL A 24 -1.40 -22.55 26.33
C VAL A 24 -1.87 -21.42 25.42
N SER A 25 -2.25 -20.28 25.99
CA SER A 25 -2.72 -19.12 25.21
C SER A 25 -1.59 -18.47 24.40
N GLY A 26 -0.40 -18.38 24.98
CA GLY A 26 0.81 -17.99 24.26
C GLY A 26 1.11 -18.97 23.11
N SER A 27 1.09 -20.27 23.39
CA SER A 27 1.37 -21.31 22.40
C SER A 27 0.45 -21.23 21.17
N SER A 28 -0.87 -21.09 21.36
CA SER A 28 -1.82 -21.05 20.24
C SER A 28 -1.76 -19.74 19.45
N TYR A 29 -1.49 -18.60 20.09
CA TYR A 29 -1.27 -17.33 19.39
C TYR A 29 0.01 -17.39 18.54
N PHE A 30 1.11 -17.90 19.10
CA PHE A 30 2.35 -18.07 18.36
C PHE A 30 2.19 -19.04 17.18
N GLN A 31 1.47 -20.14 17.36
CA GLN A 31 1.11 -21.03 16.25
C GLN A 31 0.32 -20.29 15.16
N ALA A 32 -0.66 -19.47 15.53
CA ALA A 32 -1.41 -18.69 14.54
C ALA A 32 -0.51 -17.69 13.79
N VAL A 33 0.46 -17.07 14.46
CA VAL A 33 1.47 -16.21 13.82
C VAL A 33 2.33 -16.99 12.84
N GLU A 34 2.77 -18.20 13.18
CA GLU A 34 3.55 -19.05 12.28
C GLU A 34 2.72 -19.49 11.07
N GLU A 35 1.47 -19.91 11.25
CA GLU A 35 0.57 -20.24 10.14
C GLU A 35 0.34 -19.04 9.22
N TYR A 36 0.20 -17.82 9.76
CA TYR A 36 0.13 -16.59 8.96
C TYR A 36 1.40 -16.37 8.13
N LYS A 37 2.59 -16.56 8.71
CA LYS A 37 3.88 -16.43 7.99
C LYS A 37 4.01 -17.47 6.88
N LEU A 38 3.53 -18.69 7.11
CA LEU A 38 3.46 -19.77 6.14
C LEU A 38 2.37 -19.57 5.08
N LYS A 39 1.60 -18.46 5.16
CA LYS A 39 0.47 -18.13 4.28
C LYS A 39 -0.73 -19.09 4.42
N ASN A 40 -0.76 -19.87 5.48
CA ASN A 40 -1.88 -20.74 5.85
C ASN A 40 -2.95 -19.92 6.59
N TYR A 41 -3.49 -18.89 5.92
CA TYR A 41 -4.32 -17.87 6.57
C TYR A 41 -5.60 -18.45 7.20
N SER A 42 -6.24 -19.42 6.54
CA SER A 42 -7.44 -20.09 7.09
C SER A 42 -7.14 -20.82 8.39
N LYS A 43 -6.00 -21.53 8.48
CA LYS A 43 -5.59 -22.24 9.69
C LYS A 43 -5.22 -21.28 10.82
N SER A 44 -4.56 -20.17 10.49
CA SER A 44 -4.31 -19.08 11.45
C SER A 44 -5.63 -18.51 12.00
N VAL A 45 -6.65 -18.32 11.15
CA VAL A 45 -7.99 -17.89 11.57
C VAL A 45 -8.65 -18.89 12.51
N GLU A 46 -8.58 -20.19 12.23
CA GLU A 46 -9.14 -21.25 13.09
C GLU A 46 -8.52 -21.21 14.49
N LEU A 47 -7.19 -21.15 14.58
CA LEU A 47 -6.46 -21.05 15.86
C LEU A 47 -6.87 -19.79 16.64
N LEU A 48 -6.98 -18.65 15.95
CA LEU A 48 -7.37 -17.39 16.57
C LEU A 48 -8.83 -17.41 17.03
N LYS A 49 -9.76 -17.97 16.23
CA LYS A 49 -11.16 -18.12 16.64
C LYS A 49 -11.30 -18.99 17.88
N SER A 50 -10.51 -20.06 18.00
CA SER A 50 -10.48 -20.86 19.22
C SER A 50 -10.03 -20.04 20.44
N LEU A 51 -9.04 -19.15 20.29
CA LEU A 51 -8.64 -18.23 21.36
C LEU A 51 -9.76 -17.25 21.76
N LEU A 52 -10.55 -16.79 20.78
CA LEU A 52 -11.72 -15.94 21.03
C LEU A 52 -12.79 -16.69 21.82
N GLU A 53 -13.11 -17.93 21.43
CA GLU A 53 -14.09 -18.79 22.11
C GLU A 53 -13.68 -19.11 23.55
N GLN A 54 -12.38 -19.30 23.78
CA GLN A 54 -11.83 -19.53 25.12
C GLN A 54 -11.78 -18.25 25.99
N GLY A 55 -12.15 -17.08 25.45
CA GLY A 55 -12.08 -15.81 26.15
C GLY A 55 -10.65 -15.31 26.38
N LYS A 56 -9.66 -15.85 25.66
CA LYS A 56 -8.23 -15.54 25.84
C LYS A 56 -7.67 -14.62 24.74
N ALA A 57 -8.53 -14.08 23.89
CA ALA A 57 -8.14 -13.22 22.79
C ALA A 57 -7.70 -11.84 23.27
N THR A 58 -6.49 -11.45 22.88
CA THR A 58 -5.93 -10.11 23.10
C THR A 58 -6.18 -9.20 21.90
N TYR A 59 -5.91 -7.89 22.01
CA TYR A 59 -6.05 -6.98 20.86
C TYR A 59 -5.17 -7.42 19.66
N GLU A 60 -4.01 -8.05 19.93
CA GLU A 60 -3.13 -8.62 18.90
C GLU A 60 -3.79 -9.82 18.20
N SER A 61 -4.61 -10.59 18.90
CA SER A 61 -5.39 -11.69 18.32
C SER A 61 -6.43 -11.14 17.33
N TYR A 62 -7.14 -10.08 17.70
CA TYR A 62 -8.07 -9.37 16.81
C TYR A 62 -7.34 -8.74 15.60
N ALA A 63 -6.18 -8.11 15.83
CA ALA A 63 -5.40 -7.52 14.75
C ALA A 63 -4.88 -8.59 13.77
N LEU A 64 -4.41 -9.74 14.27
CA LEU A 64 -3.96 -10.83 13.42
C LEU A 64 -5.11 -11.49 12.64
N LEU A 65 -6.31 -11.60 13.24
CA LEU A 65 -7.51 -12.00 12.50
C LEU A 65 -7.78 -11.06 11.33
N ALA A 66 -7.70 -9.74 11.58
CA ALA A 66 -7.91 -8.76 10.53
C ALA A 66 -6.92 -8.91 9.36
N TYR A 67 -5.63 -9.15 9.66
CA TYR A 67 -4.63 -9.40 8.62
C TYR A 67 -4.87 -10.70 7.86
N ASN A 68 -5.26 -11.78 8.52
CA ASN A 68 -5.59 -13.03 7.84
C ASN A 68 -6.77 -12.85 6.89
N TYR A 69 -7.83 -12.20 7.36
CA TYR A 69 -9.00 -11.92 6.52
C TYR A 69 -8.67 -10.98 5.35
N GLU A 70 -7.81 -9.98 5.55
CA GLU A 70 -7.28 -9.16 4.45
C GLU A 70 -6.57 -10.02 3.40
N LYS A 71 -5.75 -10.99 3.81
CA LYS A 71 -5.04 -11.90 2.89
C LYS A 71 -5.97 -12.88 2.18
N LEU A 72 -7.11 -13.18 2.78
CA LEU A 72 -8.19 -13.97 2.18
C LEU A 72 -9.13 -13.12 1.31
N ASN A 73 -8.87 -11.82 1.16
CA ASN A 73 -9.74 -10.85 0.48
C ASN A 73 -11.15 -10.69 1.10
N ASP A 74 -11.33 -11.17 2.32
CA ASP A 74 -12.55 -10.98 3.11
C ASP A 74 -12.44 -9.67 3.88
N TYR A 75 -12.64 -8.58 3.15
CA TYR A 75 -12.43 -7.24 3.68
C TYR A 75 -13.47 -6.83 4.72
N GLU A 76 -14.65 -7.46 4.72
CA GLU A 76 -15.69 -7.20 5.70
C GLU A 76 -15.27 -7.73 7.07
N ASN A 77 -14.83 -8.99 7.14
CA ASN A 77 -14.27 -9.53 8.38
C ASN A 77 -12.98 -8.81 8.78
N ALA A 78 -12.10 -8.48 7.83
CA ALA A 78 -10.90 -7.71 8.11
C ALA A 78 -11.22 -6.38 8.80
N TYR A 79 -12.21 -5.65 8.27
CA TYR A 79 -12.69 -4.38 8.83
C TYR A 79 -13.28 -4.57 10.23
N ASN A 80 -14.11 -5.59 10.44
CA ASN A 80 -14.73 -5.84 11.73
C ASN A 80 -13.67 -6.16 12.81
N PHE A 81 -12.73 -7.05 12.52
CA PHE A 81 -11.70 -7.45 13.48
C PHE A 81 -10.68 -6.34 13.79
N ILE A 82 -10.29 -5.50 12.82
CA ILE A 82 -9.37 -4.39 13.11
C ILE A 82 -10.06 -3.30 13.96
N GLN A 83 -11.37 -3.11 13.80
CA GLN A 83 -12.13 -2.22 14.68
C GLN A 83 -12.18 -2.76 16.11
N GLU A 84 -12.38 -4.07 16.30
CA GLU A 84 -12.33 -4.70 17.62
C GLU A 84 -10.96 -4.61 18.28
N ALA A 85 -9.87 -4.74 17.52
CA ALA A 85 -8.52 -4.50 18.01
C ALA A 85 -8.36 -3.05 18.50
N ARG A 86 -8.79 -2.07 17.70
CA ARG A 86 -8.68 -0.64 18.04
C ARG A 86 -9.57 -0.25 19.23
N LYS A 87 -10.75 -0.86 19.39
CA LYS A 87 -11.60 -0.61 20.59
C LYS A 87 -10.87 -1.00 21.88
N ARG A 88 -10.04 -2.04 21.84
CA ARG A 88 -9.26 -2.53 22.99
C ARG A 88 -7.98 -1.74 23.23
N LYS A 89 -7.42 -1.13 22.18
CA LYS A 89 -6.20 -0.31 22.25
C LYS A 89 -6.33 0.96 21.40
N PRO A 90 -7.15 1.93 21.84
CA PRO A 90 -7.51 3.11 21.03
C PRO A 90 -6.35 4.08 20.75
N GLU A 91 -5.31 4.05 21.57
CA GLU A 91 -4.11 4.90 21.50
C GLU A 91 -3.04 4.38 20.53
N ASP A 92 -3.17 3.15 20.03
CA ASP A 92 -2.20 2.57 19.10
C ASP A 92 -2.42 3.10 17.68
N GLU A 93 -1.61 4.09 17.30
CA GLU A 93 -1.68 4.70 15.97
C GLU A 93 -1.46 3.71 14.82
N ASN A 94 -0.77 2.58 15.07
CA ASN A 94 -0.58 1.56 14.05
C ASN A 94 -1.90 0.87 13.74
N LEU A 95 -2.73 0.55 14.76
CA LEU A 95 -4.06 -0.02 14.54
C LEU A 95 -4.97 0.94 13.76
N ALA A 96 -4.82 2.25 13.99
CA ALA A 96 -5.51 3.26 13.20
C ALA A 96 -5.05 3.26 11.73
N ALA A 97 -3.73 3.25 11.47
CA ALA A 97 -3.19 3.17 10.11
C ALA A 97 -3.57 1.86 9.39
N ASN A 98 -3.54 0.72 10.10
CA ASN A 98 -3.95 -0.58 9.58
C ASN A 98 -5.43 -0.61 9.17
N LEU A 99 -6.31 0.03 9.95
CA LEU A 99 -7.70 0.18 9.54
C LEU A 99 -7.81 0.96 8.22
N LEU A 100 -7.07 2.06 8.06
CA LEU A 100 -7.08 2.83 6.81
C LEU A 100 -6.61 1.96 5.62
N GLY A 101 -5.56 1.16 5.82
CA GLY A 101 -5.07 0.22 4.81
C GLY A 101 -6.09 -0.85 4.41
N ILE A 102 -6.83 -1.39 5.38
CA ILE A 102 -7.94 -2.33 5.13
C ILE A 102 -9.06 -1.64 4.35
N LEU A 103 -9.45 -0.42 4.74
CA LEU A 103 -10.48 0.34 4.02
C LEU A 103 -10.07 0.69 2.60
N ALA A 104 -8.78 0.94 2.36
CA ALA A 104 -8.25 1.20 1.02
C ALA A 104 -8.39 -0.04 0.12
N LYS A 105 -8.01 -1.22 0.63
CA LYS A 105 -8.18 -2.49 -0.10
C LYS A 105 -9.66 -2.85 -0.29
N PHE A 106 -10.49 -2.52 0.69
CA PHE A 106 -11.94 -2.66 0.60
C PHE A 106 -12.61 -1.59 -0.30
N GLN A 107 -11.86 -0.61 -0.77
CA GLN A 107 -12.33 0.51 -1.59
C GLN A 107 -13.47 1.32 -0.94
N LYS A 108 -13.51 1.36 0.39
CA LYS A 108 -14.48 2.16 1.16
C LYS A 108 -13.97 3.60 1.32
N TRP A 109 -13.76 4.26 0.18
CA TRP A 109 -13.09 5.55 0.08
C TRP A 109 -13.71 6.66 0.94
N LYS A 110 -15.05 6.72 1.01
CA LYS A 110 -15.76 7.73 1.81
C LYS A 110 -15.44 7.57 3.31
N ALA A 111 -15.59 6.34 3.83
CA ALA A 111 -15.29 6.04 5.22
C ALA A 111 -13.79 6.23 5.54
N LEU A 112 -12.90 5.91 4.59
CA LEU A 112 -11.47 6.15 4.73
C LEU A 112 -11.17 7.64 4.89
N ILE A 113 -11.73 8.50 4.04
CA ILE A 113 -11.57 9.96 4.12
C ILE A 113 -12.05 10.50 5.48
N GLU A 114 -13.26 10.13 5.89
CA GLU A 114 -13.84 10.56 7.19
C GLU A 114 -12.94 10.17 8.38
N LEU A 115 -12.35 8.98 8.34
CA LEU A 115 -11.42 8.54 9.38
C LEU A 115 -10.06 9.23 9.31
N CYS A 116 -9.53 9.49 8.12
CA CYS A 116 -8.30 10.28 7.98
C CYS A 116 -8.47 11.69 8.56
N GLU A 117 -9.60 12.34 8.28
CA GLU A 117 -9.92 13.67 8.82
C GLU A 117 -10.03 13.68 10.35
N LYS A 118 -10.45 12.56 10.95
CA LYS A 118 -10.46 12.36 12.40
C LYS A 118 -9.09 12.01 12.99
N PHE A 119 -8.30 11.17 12.31
CA PHE A 119 -7.05 10.64 12.85
C PHE A 119 -5.86 11.57 12.68
N ILE A 120 -5.77 12.30 11.56
CA ILE A 120 -4.63 13.17 11.26
C ILE A 120 -4.42 14.27 12.30
N PRO A 121 -5.46 14.92 12.89
CA PRO A 121 -5.26 15.87 13.98
C PRO A 121 -4.59 15.27 15.22
N THR A 122 -4.89 14.00 15.52
CA THR A 122 -4.30 13.27 16.66
C THR A 122 -2.89 12.76 16.36
N TYR A 123 -2.65 12.35 15.11
CA TYR A 123 -1.38 11.75 14.66
C TYR A 123 -0.78 12.55 13.49
N PRO A 124 -0.41 13.83 13.70
CA PRO A 124 -0.05 14.75 12.60
C PRO A 124 1.22 14.34 11.85
N ASN A 125 2.09 13.54 12.47
CA ASN A 125 3.36 13.11 11.89
C ASN A 125 3.31 11.70 11.28
N ASN A 126 2.15 11.03 11.32
CA ASN A 126 2.01 9.68 10.79
C ASN A 126 1.91 9.72 9.26
N ALA A 127 3.01 9.40 8.59
CA ALA A 127 3.09 9.45 7.13
C ALA A 127 2.21 8.41 6.43
N GLU A 128 1.98 7.25 7.07
CA GLU A 128 1.14 6.19 6.53
C GLU A 128 -0.33 6.65 6.45
N MET A 129 -0.83 7.34 7.48
CA MET A 129 -2.19 7.92 7.45
C MET A 129 -2.34 8.97 6.36
N ARG A 130 -1.33 9.81 6.17
CA ARG A 130 -1.33 10.82 5.10
C ARG A 130 -1.29 10.19 3.71
N TYR A 131 -0.53 9.10 3.55
CA TYR A 131 -0.52 8.32 2.33
C TYR A 131 -1.90 7.75 2.00
N PHE A 132 -2.58 7.10 2.94
CA PHE A 132 -3.93 6.58 2.71
C PHE A 132 -4.93 7.70 2.43
N TYR A 133 -4.80 8.85 3.10
CA TYR A 133 -5.66 10.00 2.82
C TYR A 133 -5.45 10.52 1.39
N ALA A 134 -4.20 10.70 0.98
CA ALA A 134 -3.85 11.09 -0.38
C ALA A 134 -4.38 10.10 -1.42
N LEU A 135 -4.25 8.80 -1.16
CA LEU A 135 -4.75 7.75 -2.02
C LEU A 135 -6.25 7.88 -2.22
N ALA A 136 -7.03 7.98 -1.14
CA ALA A 136 -8.47 8.12 -1.23
C ALA A 136 -8.92 9.44 -1.88
N LEU A 137 -8.22 10.54 -1.62
CA LEU A 137 -8.48 11.82 -2.28
C LEU A 137 -8.21 11.76 -3.78
N ALA A 138 -7.14 11.07 -4.20
CA ALA A 138 -6.82 10.86 -5.61
C ALA A 138 -7.91 10.04 -6.32
N GLU A 139 -8.37 8.96 -5.69
CA GLU A 139 -9.49 8.13 -6.19
C GLU A 139 -10.82 8.91 -6.28
N LYS A 140 -10.97 9.98 -5.51
CA LYS A 140 -12.13 10.89 -5.57
C LYS A 140 -11.92 12.11 -6.47
N GLY A 141 -10.82 12.17 -7.22
CA GLY A 141 -10.52 13.27 -8.13
C GLY A 141 -10.03 14.55 -7.45
N ALA A 142 -9.79 14.52 -6.13
CA ALA A 142 -9.28 15.65 -5.36
C ALA A 142 -7.74 15.75 -5.43
N GLY A 143 -7.18 15.73 -6.64
CA GLY A 143 -5.73 15.57 -6.87
C GLY A 143 -4.86 16.65 -6.23
N LYS A 144 -5.29 17.91 -6.22
CA LYS A 144 -4.52 18.99 -5.56
C LYS A 144 -4.41 18.78 -4.04
N THR A 145 -5.51 18.39 -3.40
CA THR A 145 -5.52 18.09 -1.96
C THR A 145 -4.71 16.84 -1.66
N ALA A 146 -4.78 15.82 -2.54
CA ALA A 146 -3.98 14.61 -2.44
C ALA A 146 -2.47 14.91 -2.46
N LEU A 147 -2.01 15.78 -3.38
CA LEU A 147 -0.61 16.22 -3.43
C LEU A 147 -0.16 16.87 -2.12
N SER A 148 -0.97 17.76 -1.53
CA SER A 148 -0.62 18.39 -0.25
C SER A 148 -0.44 17.36 0.87
N GLN A 149 -1.22 16.28 0.88
CA GLN A 149 -1.04 15.21 1.86
C GLN A 149 0.21 14.37 1.59
N ILE A 150 0.55 14.10 0.33
CA ILE A 150 1.80 13.45 -0.04
C ILE A 150 3.02 14.28 0.32
N GLU A 151 3.01 15.59 0.06
CA GLU A 151 4.10 16.50 0.44
C GLU A 151 4.38 16.42 1.95
N LYS A 152 3.32 16.41 2.76
CA LYS A 152 3.43 16.25 4.22
C LYS A 152 3.92 14.86 4.62
N ALA A 153 3.52 13.79 3.92
CA ALA A 153 4.00 12.43 4.18
C ALA A 153 5.50 12.30 3.86
N LYS A 154 5.95 12.93 2.77
CA LYS A 154 7.34 12.90 2.31
C LYS A 154 8.31 13.69 3.19
N ALA A 155 7.83 14.62 4.03
CA ALA A 155 8.68 15.45 4.89
C ALA A 155 9.68 14.63 5.74
N ASN A 156 9.25 13.46 6.24
CA ASN A 156 10.11 12.56 7.02
C ASN A 156 10.51 11.27 6.27
N HIS A 157 9.87 10.99 5.13
CA HIS A 157 10.07 9.77 4.34
C HIS A 157 10.17 10.09 2.84
N PRO A 158 11.16 10.90 2.41
CA PRO A 158 11.22 11.40 1.03
C PRO A 158 11.44 10.29 0.00
N ASN A 159 12.01 9.16 0.42
CA ASN A 159 12.34 8.01 -0.42
C ASN A 159 11.35 6.84 -0.28
N ASP A 160 10.16 7.04 0.32
CA ASP A 160 9.12 6.00 0.28
C ASP A 160 8.58 5.91 -1.14
N VAL A 161 8.90 4.80 -1.81
CA VAL A 161 8.54 4.52 -3.20
C VAL A 161 7.03 4.63 -3.44
N ARG A 162 6.21 4.24 -2.46
CA ARG A 162 4.75 4.30 -2.58
C ARG A 162 4.27 5.74 -2.69
N PHE A 163 4.94 6.66 -2.01
CA PHE A 163 4.58 8.07 -2.01
C PHE A 163 4.95 8.70 -3.35
N LEU A 164 6.15 8.41 -3.85
CA LEU A 164 6.63 8.87 -5.16
C LEU A 164 5.79 8.30 -6.31
N GLU A 165 5.41 7.03 -6.25
CA GLU A 165 4.53 6.42 -7.25
C GLU A 165 3.13 7.06 -7.25
N LEU A 166 2.53 7.24 -6.07
CA LEU A 166 1.23 7.90 -5.95
C LEU A 166 1.29 9.36 -6.40
N GLU A 167 2.34 10.10 -6.03
CA GLU A 167 2.61 11.46 -6.51
C GLU A 167 2.64 11.53 -8.04
N GLY A 168 3.37 10.60 -8.68
CA GLY A 168 3.42 10.47 -10.13
C GLY A 168 2.05 10.23 -10.75
N LYS A 169 1.26 9.31 -10.20
CA LYS A 169 -0.12 9.04 -10.64
C LYS A 169 -1.03 10.26 -10.48
N ILE A 170 -0.89 11.03 -9.39
CA ILE A 170 -1.68 12.24 -9.17
C ILE A 170 -1.27 13.34 -10.16
N TYR A 171 0.03 13.55 -10.39
CA TYR A 171 0.48 14.52 -11.39
C TYR A 171 0.01 14.14 -12.80
N TYR A 172 0.01 12.85 -13.13
CA TYR A 172 -0.53 12.35 -14.39
C TYR A 172 -2.02 12.67 -14.54
N SER A 173 -2.84 12.44 -13.50
CA SER A 173 -4.29 12.75 -13.55
C SER A 173 -4.56 14.27 -13.64
N LEU A 174 -3.66 15.08 -13.09
CA LEU A 174 -3.67 16.54 -13.21
C LEU A 174 -3.05 17.06 -14.53
N LYS A 175 -2.68 16.17 -15.46
CA LYS A 175 -2.03 16.48 -16.73
C LYS A 175 -0.69 17.24 -16.59
N SER A 176 -0.06 17.15 -15.43
CA SER A 176 1.26 17.71 -15.14
C SER A 176 2.33 16.67 -15.44
N TYR A 177 2.43 16.25 -16.70
CA TYR A 177 3.17 15.06 -17.09
C TYR A 177 4.68 15.14 -16.82
N GLU A 178 5.27 16.32 -16.91
CA GLU A 178 6.69 16.53 -16.60
C GLU A 178 6.98 16.31 -15.11
N LYS A 179 6.06 16.69 -14.22
CA LYS A 179 6.20 16.41 -12.78
C LYS A 179 5.96 14.94 -12.46
N ALA A 180 5.04 14.31 -13.20
CA ALA A 180 4.78 12.88 -13.10
C ALA A 180 6.03 12.07 -13.48
N ASP A 181 6.71 12.46 -14.57
CA ASP A 181 7.96 11.86 -15.04
C ASP A 181 9.04 11.90 -13.94
N VAL A 182 9.30 13.08 -13.38
CA VAL A 182 10.30 13.25 -12.31
C VAL A 182 10.01 12.33 -11.12
N SER A 183 8.76 12.29 -10.67
CA SER A 183 8.35 11.50 -9.49
C SER A 183 8.50 9.99 -9.75
N LEU A 184 8.09 9.52 -10.93
CA LEU A 184 8.16 8.10 -11.29
C LEU A 184 9.57 7.64 -11.62
N ARG A 185 10.43 8.48 -12.20
CA ARG A 185 11.85 8.17 -12.38
C ARG A 185 12.56 8.04 -11.03
N TRP A 186 12.23 8.91 -10.08
CA TRP A 186 12.77 8.77 -8.72
C TRP A 186 12.28 7.46 -8.09
N ALA A 187 10.98 7.15 -8.19
CA ALA A 187 10.45 5.87 -7.72
C ALA A 187 11.16 4.66 -8.37
N ALA A 188 11.39 4.69 -9.69
CA ALA A 188 12.09 3.65 -10.43
C ALA A 188 13.57 3.51 -10.03
N SER A 189 14.25 4.62 -9.72
CA SER A 189 15.64 4.59 -9.24
C SER A 189 15.80 3.89 -7.89
N ILE A 190 14.75 3.86 -7.07
CA ILE A 190 14.73 3.19 -5.77
C ILE A 190 14.22 1.75 -5.91
N ASN A 191 13.20 1.51 -6.75
CA ASN A 191 12.62 0.20 -6.98
C ASN A 191 12.48 -0.09 -8.48
N ASP A 192 13.59 -0.52 -9.07
CA ASP A 192 13.68 -0.83 -10.49
C ASP A 192 12.90 -2.09 -10.91
N SER A 193 12.55 -2.95 -9.93
CA SER A 193 11.84 -4.21 -10.15
C SER A 193 10.30 -4.08 -10.08
N SER A 194 9.76 -2.86 -10.01
CA SER A 194 8.31 -2.63 -9.99
C SER A 194 7.73 -2.49 -11.39
N SER A 195 6.98 -3.50 -11.84
CA SER A 195 6.24 -3.42 -13.12
C SER A 195 5.22 -2.27 -13.14
N GLY A 196 4.61 -1.96 -12.00
CA GLY A 196 3.64 -0.87 -11.85
C GLY A 196 4.27 0.51 -12.13
N ILE A 197 5.47 0.76 -11.61
CA ILE A 197 6.18 2.03 -11.83
C ILE A 197 6.56 2.17 -13.30
N TRP A 198 7.12 1.12 -13.92
CA TRP A 198 7.48 1.14 -15.33
C TRP A 198 6.27 1.30 -16.25
N ASN A 199 5.14 0.67 -15.92
CA ASN A 199 3.88 0.88 -16.62
C ASN A 199 3.41 2.34 -16.48
N ASN A 200 3.40 2.90 -15.26
CA ASN A 200 3.01 4.30 -15.05
C ASN A 200 3.93 5.28 -15.80
N LEU A 201 5.24 5.01 -15.84
CA LEU A 201 6.20 5.83 -16.57
C LEU A 201 5.95 5.74 -18.08
N ALA A 202 5.61 4.57 -18.62
CA ALA A 202 5.22 4.41 -20.02
C ALA A 202 3.98 5.24 -20.38
N LEU A 203 2.98 5.29 -19.49
CA LEU A 203 1.79 6.14 -19.65
C LEU A 203 2.15 7.64 -19.66
N VAL A 204 3.05 8.06 -18.77
CA VAL A 204 3.55 9.44 -18.76
C VAL A 204 4.28 9.79 -20.06
N GLN A 205 5.16 8.91 -20.54
CA GLN A 205 5.86 9.12 -21.82
C GLN A 205 4.91 9.16 -23.00
N GLU A 206 3.90 8.30 -23.04
CA GLU A 206 2.83 8.35 -24.05
C GLU A 206 2.12 9.72 -24.03
N ALA A 207 1.79 10.24 -22.85
CA ALA A 207 1.13 11.53 -22.71
C ALA A 207 2.02 12.69 -23.17
N LEU A 208 3.31 12.67 -22.83
CA LEU A 208 4.31 13.64 -23.28
C LEU A 208 4.49 13.59 -24.80
N TYR A 209 4.53 12.39 -25.40
CA TYR A 209 4.54 12.21 -26.86
C TYR A 209 3.33 12.92 -27.49
N ARG A 210 2.12 12.63 -27.01
CA ARG A 210 0.88 13.21 -27.57
C ARG A 210 0.85 14.73 -27.40
N GLN A 211 1.34 15.25 -26.28
CA GLN A 211 1.43 16.69 -26.02
C GLN A 211 2.43 17.37 -26.98
N ASN A 212 3.62 16.80 -27.15
CA ASN A 212 4.65 17.37 -28.02
C ASN A 212 4.28 17.29 -29.50
N LEU A 213 3.59 16.22 -29.92
CA LEU A 213 3.04 16.12 -31.27
C LEU A 213 2.05 17.25 -31.56
N LYS A 214 1.14 17.55 -30.63
CA LYS A 214 0.19 18.67 -30.75
C LYS A 214 0.88 20.04 -30.79
N LEU A 215 2.02 20.17 -30.13
CA LEU A 215 2.84 21.38 -30.13
C LEU A 215 3.75 21.51 -31.37
N GLY A 216 3.72 20.55 -32.29
CA GLY A 216 4.60 20.52 -33.47
C GLY A 216 6.06 20.16 -33.15
N LYS A 217 6.36 19.77 -31.91
CA LYS A 217 7.70 19.37 -31.45
C LYS A 217 7.97 17.91 -31.81
N LYS A 218 8.07 17.63 -33.12
CA LYS A 218 8.16 16.25 -33.63
C LYS A 218 9.35 15.47 -33.09
N LYS A 219 10.53 16.11 -33.00
CA LYS A 219 11.75 15.47 -32.48
C LYS A 219 11.58 14.98 -31.04
N ASP A 220 11.03 15.85 -30.18
CA ASP A 220 10.77 15.51 -28.78
C ASP A 220 9.70 14.41 -28.69
N ALA A 221 8.65 14.51 -29.50
CA ALA A 221 7.61 13.49 -29.57
C ALA A 221 8.19 12.10 -29.90
N VAL A 222 9.05 11.98 -30.92
CA VAL A 222 9.70 10.71 -31.27
C VAL A 222 10.49 10.15 -30.07
N SER A 223 11.26 11.01 -29.38
CA SER A 223 12.02 10.58 -28.19
C SER A 223 11.12 10.01 -27.10
N TYR A 224 10.01 10.69 -26.78
CA TYR A 224 9.06 10.21 -25.78
C TYR A 224 8.35 8.93 -26.20
N LEU A 225 8.03 8.76 -27.48
CA LEU A 225 7.42 7.53 -27.97
C LEU A 225 8.36 6.33 -27.84
N GLU A 226 9.64 6.50 -28.17
CA GLU A 226 10.63 5.44 -27.99
C GLU A 226 10.82 5.07 -26.53
N GLU A 227 10.85 6.07 -25.64
CA GLU A 227 10.94 5.81 -24.21
C GLU A 227 9.67 5.14 -23.65
N ALA A 228 8.48 5.51 -24.14
CA ALA A 228 7.24 4.83 -23.77
C ALA A 228 7.28 3.33 -24.09
N LYS A 229 7.80 2.98 -25.29
CA LYS A 229 7.98 1.58 -25.71
C LYS A 229 8.98 0.83 -24.83
N GLN A 230 10.10 1.47 -24.47
CA GLN A 230 11.10 0.87 -23.58
C GLN A 230 10.54 0.63 -22.17
N CYS A 231 9.83 1.62 -21.62
CA CYS A 231 9.23 1.52 -20.30
C CYS A 231 8.18 0.40 -20.23
N ILE A 232 7.29 0.31 -21.24
CA ILE A 232 6.25 -0.73 -21.23
C ILE A 232 6.83 -2.12 -21.45
N GLN A 233 7.89 -2.25 -22.26
CA GLN A 233 8.60 -3.52 -22.42
C GLN A 233 9.25 -3.96 -21.11
N LYS A 234 9.86 -3.04 -20.36
CA LYS A 234 10.41 -3.33 -19.04
C LYS A 234 9.33 -3.73 -18.04
N ALA A 235 8.17 -3.09 -18.07
CA ALA A 235 7.04 -3.46 -17.24
C ALA A 235 6.57 -4.91 -17.51
N LEU A 236 6.52 -5.32 -18.79
CA LEU A 236 6.18 -6.69 -19.18
C LEU A 236 7.22 -7.72 -18.78
N GLN A 237 8.51 -7.42 -18.92
CA GLN A 237 9.58 -8.33 -18.47
C GLN A 237 9.49 -8.63 -16.96
N LEU A 238 9.01 -7.66 -16.17
CA LEU A 238 8.81 -7.82 -14.73
C LEU A 238 7.49 -8.55 -14.39
N LYS A 239 6.48 -8.49 -15.28
CA LYS A 239 5.17 -9.11 -15.07
C LYS A 239 4.46 -9.33 -16.42
N GLU A 240 4.71 -10.49 -17.02
CA GLU A 240 4.30 -10.80 -18.40
C GLU A 240 2.77 -10.92 -18.57
N ASP A 241 2.08 -11.46 -17.57
CA ASP A 241 0.66 -11.81 -17.66
C ASP A 241 -0.30 -10.73 -17.11
N ASP A 242 0.16 -9.50 -16.89
CA ASP A 242 -0.70 -8.43 -16.39
C ASP A 242 -1.61 -7.86 -17.51
N PRO A 243 -2.94 -8.01 -17.42
CA PRO A 243 -3.85 -7.59 -18.50
C PRO A 243 -3.78 -6.10 -18.79
N THR A 244 -3.57 -5.26 -17.75
CA THR A 244 -3.48 -3.81 -17.91
C THR A 244 -2.20 -3.41 -18.63
N ILE A 245 -1.07 -4.07 -18.31
CA ILE A 245 0.21 -3.80 -18.97
C ILE A 245 0.14 -4.24 -20.44
N LEU A 246 -0.44 -5.41 -20.73
CA LEU A 246 -0.62 -5.91 -22.09
C LEU A 246 -1.51 -4.99 -22.94
N GLU A 247 -2.58 -4.44 -22.36
CA GLU A 247 -3.43 -3.46 -23.04
C GLU A 247 -2.67 -2.18 -23.36
N ASN A 248 -1.92 -1.65 -22.38
CA ASN A 248 -1.11 -0.45 -22.56
C ASN A 248 -0.01 -0.68 -23.61
N GLU A 249 0.63 -1.85 -23.65
CA GLU A 249 1.64 -2.20 -24.64
C GLU A 249 1.07 -2.18 -26.06
N LYS A 250 -0.07 -2.86 -26.28
CA LYS A 250 -0.75 -2.87 -27.58
C LYS A 250 -1.08 -1.44 -28.02
N ARG A 251 -1.60 -0.61 -27.11
CA ARG A 251 -1.93 0.79 -27.39
C ARG A 251 -0.69 1.61 -27.76
N ILE A 252 0.38 1.51 -26.98
CA ILE A 252 1.62 2.28 -27.19
C ILE A 252 2.31 1.85 -28.50
N LYS A 253 2.36 0.55 -28.81
CA LYS A 253 2.94 0.05 -30.06
C LYS A 253 2.17 0.50 -31.31
N ALA A 254 0.86 0.73 -31.19
CA ALA A 254 0.03 1.19 -32.30
C ALA A 254 0.15 2.70 -32.60
N LEU A 255 0.90 3.46 -31.78
CA LEU A 255 1.10 4.89 -32.01
C LEU A 255 1.95 5.15 -33.25
N PRO A 256 1.56 6.11 -34.11
CA PRO A 256 2.34 6.44 -35.29
C PRO A 256 3.65 7.15 -34.92
N SER A 257 4.71 6.89 -35.68
CA SER A 257 5.89 7.76 -35.66
C SER A 257 5.52 9.17 -36.14
N ALA A 258 6.04 10.20 -35.46
CA ALA A 258 5.71 11.63 -35.62
C ALA A 258 6.32 12.30 -36.87
#